data_AF-A0A5P1RCU1-F1
#
_entry.id   AF-A0A5P1RCU1-F1
#
_cell.length_a   1.000
_cell.length_b   1.000
_cell.length_c   1.000
_cell.angle_alpha   90.00
_cell.angle_beta   90.00
_cell.angle_gamma   90.00
#
_symmetry.space_group_name_H-M   'P 1'
#
loop_
_entity.id
_entity.type
_entity.pdbx_description
1 polymer ?
#
loop_
_entity_poly.entity_id
_entity_poly.type
_entity_poly.pdbx_seq_one_letter_code
_entity_poly.pdbx_strand_id
1 'polypeptide(L)'
;MEESNIWIIGIVALAIGALIGYLLGRAGADNSEEQQKLEDVQKELDSYKAQVAGHFEETAELVNKMTESYREVYAKLATGAQVLCDAETARSIESTMTPQLTVQKDVEEAPVADETTTEEPEVEAPIEPPRDYAPKKADEAGALSEEYGLKDRNKAEADTDAVSPETEKEVTEKKA
;
A
#
# COMPACT_ATOMS: atom_id res chain seq x y z
N MET A 1 64.60 -16.13 -25.64
CA MET A 1 63.38 -16.23 -26.47
C MET A 1 62.09 -16.03 -25.67
N GLU A 2 62.12 -16.11 -24.33
CA GLU A 2 60.92 -16.01 -23.49
C GLU A 2 60.43 -14.56 -23.28
N GLU A 3 61.32 -13.57 -23.20
CA GLU A 3 60.91 -12.16 -23.02
C GLU A 3 60.10 -11.59 -24.20
N SER A 4 60.43 -11.98 -25.44
CA SER A 4 59.69 -11.54 -26.63
C SER A 4 58.26 -12.08 -26.66
N ASN A 5 58.03 -13.28 -26.11
CA ASN A 5 56.70 -13.89 -26.08
C ASN A 5 55.79 -13.22 -25.03
N ILE A 6 56.35 -12.77 -23.89
CA ILE A 6 55.60 -12.10 -22.82
C ILE A 6 54.93 -10.82 -23.33
N TRP A 7 55.64 -10.01 -24.12
CA TRP A 7 55.12 -8.74 -24.61
C TRP A 7 54.08 -8.94 -25.72
N ILE A 8 54.29 -9.93 -26.60
CA ILE A 8 53.33 -10.31 -27.64
C ILE A 8 52.01 -10.80 -27.02
N ILE A 9 52.07 -11.66 -26.00
CA ILE A 9 50.89 -12.13 -25.28
C ILE A 9 50.14 -10.98 -24.61
N GLY A 10 50.85 -10.00 -24.03
CA GLY A 10 50.24 -8.81 -23.44
C GLY A 10 49.45 -7.98 -24.46
N ILE A 11 50.02 -7.75 -25.65
CA ILE A 11 49.35 -7.00 -26.73
C ILE A 11 48.12 -7.75 -27.24
N VAL A 12 48.23 -9.07 -27.42
CA VAL A 12 47.11 -9.90 -27.90
C VAL A 12 45.98 -9.92 -26.86
N ALA A 13 46.30 -10.07 -25.58
CA ALA A 13 45.31 -10.03 -24.51
C ALA A 13 44.61 -8.66 -24.43
N LEU A 14 45.35 -7.56 -24.61
CA LEU A 14 44.79 -6.21 -24.66
C LEU A 14 43.88 -6.05 -25.88
N ALA A 15 44.29 -6.51 -27.06
CA ALA A 15 43.49 -6.43 -28.27
C ALA A 15 42.17 -7.21 -28.13
N ILE A 16 42.22 -8.43 -27.56
CA ILE A 16 41.03 -9.23 -27.30
C ILE A 16 40.14 -8.57 -26.24
N GLY A 17 40.72 -8.09 -25.14
CA GLY A 17 40.00 -7.38 -24.09
C GLY A 17 39.32 -6.11 -24.59
N ALA A 18 40.00 -5.34 -25.44
CA ALA A 18 39.44 -4.15 -26.08
C ALA A 18 38.32 -4.50 -27.06
N LEU A 19 38.47 -5.59 -27.82
CA LEU A 19 37.43 -6.05 -28.76
C LEU A 19 36.16 -6.48 -28.00
N ILE A 20 36.31 -7.31 -26.96
CA ILE A 20 35.19 -7.76 -26.12
C ILE A 20 34.56 -6.57 -25.39
N GLY A 21 35.38 -5.70 -24.78
CA GLY A 21 34.93 -4.51 -24.09
C GLY A 21 34.17 -3.55 -25.00
N TYR A 22 34.63 -3.37 -26.24
CA TYR A 22 33.95 -2.55 -27.23
C TYR A 22 32.61 -3.17 -27.67
N LEU A 23 32.56 -4.49 -27.89
CA LEU A 23 31.31 -5.18 -28.26
C LEU A 23 30.26 -5.11 -27.15
N LEU A 24 30.65 -5.33 -25.88
CA LEU A 24 29.73 -5.20 -24.75
C LEU A 24 29.32 -3.74 -24.49
N GLY A 25 30.26 -2.79 -24.58
CA GLY A 25 29.97 -1.37 -24.39
C GLY A 25 29.06 -0.79 -25.47
N ARG A 26 29.18 -1.28 -26.72
CA ARG A 26 28.27 -0.94 -27.82
C ARG A 26 26.87 -1.50 -27.60
N ALA A 27 26.74 -2.71 -27.07
CA ALA A 27 25.45 -3.34 -26.80
C ALA A 27 24.67 -2.64 -25.67
N GLY A 28 25.38 -2.06 -24.68
CA GLY A 28 24.78 -1.24 -23.62
C GLY A 28 24.52 0.23 -24.01
N ALA A 29 24.78 0.64 -25.25
CA ALA A 29 24.50 2.01 -25.69
C ALA A 29 23.03 2.21 -26.11
N ASP A 30 22.30 1.14 -26.42
CA ASP A 30 20.86 1.15 -26.78
C ASP A 30 19.94 1.14 -25.53
N ASN A 31 20.44 1.54 -24.36
CA ASN A 31 19.64 1.69 -23.13
C ASN A 31 18.61 2.84 -23.19
N SER A 32 18.40 3.48 -24.34
CA SER A 32 17.36 4.49 -24.53
C SER A 32 15.96 3.92 -24.32
N GLU A 33 15.72 2.65 -24.66
CA GLU A 33 14.42 2.01 -24.43
C GLU A 33 14.12 1.79 -22.95
N GLU A 34 15.13 1.50 -22.13
CA GLU A 34 14.95 1.35 -20.68
C GLU A 34 14.70 2.69 -20.00
N GLN A 35 15.38 3.75 -20.44
CA GLN A 35 15.16 5.11 -19.95
C GLN A 35 13.75 5.62 -20.32
N GLN A 36 13.28 5.34 -21.53
CA GLN A 36 11.92 5.68 -21.96
C GLN A 36 10.85 4.98 -21.11
N LYS A 37 11.05 3.70 -20.76
CA LYS A 37 10.12 2.97 -19.88
C LYS A 37 10.02 3.59 -18.49
N LEU A 38 11.14 4.05 -17.93
CA LEU A 38 11.13 4.73 -16.63
C LEU A 38 10.42 6.09 -16.68
N GLU A 39 10.63 6.84 -17.76
CA GLU A 39 9.97 8.13 -17.99
C GLU A 39 8.46 7.96 -18.19
N ASP A 40 8.04 6.96 -18.97
CA ASP A 40 6.63 6.63 -19.19
C ASP A 40 5.92 6.25 -17.88
N VAL A 41 6.55 5.42 -17.04
CA VAL A 41 5.99 5.02 -15.74
C VAL A 41 5.85 6.21 -14.79
N GLN A 42 6.84 7.10 -14.74
CA GLN A 42 6.75 8.32 -13.91
C GLN A 42 5.60 9.22 -14.39
N LYS A 43 5.48 9.40 -15.70
CA LYS A 43 4.40 10.18 -16.30
C LYS A 43 3.03 9.60 -16.03
N GLU A 44 2.89 8.27 -16.08
CA GLU A 44 1.65 7.58 -15.72
C GLU A 44 1.29 7.80 -14.25
N LEU A 45 2.29 7.72 -13.36
CA LEU A 45 2.11 7.96 -11.92
C LEU A 45 1.64 9.40 -11.66
N ASP A 46 2.27 10.39 -12.30
CA ASP A 46 1.90 11.80 -12.13
C ASP A 46 0.50 12.09 -12.69
N SER A 47 0.15 11.49 -13.83
CA SER A 47 -1.22 11.55 -14.38
C SER A 47 -2.25 10.93 -13.43
N TYR A 48 -1.93 9.79 -12.82
CA TYR A 48 -2.80 9.14 -11.84
C TYR A 48 -3.00 10.01 -10.59
N LYS A 49 -1.91 10.56 -10.04
CA LYS A 49 -1.98 11.51 -8.91
C LYS A 49 -2.86 12.71 -9.23
N ALA A 50 -2.72 13.28 -10.43
CA ALA A 50 -3.54 14.41 -10.88
C ALA A 50 -5.02 14.03 -10.99
N GLN A 51 -5.35 12.85 -11.53
CA GLN A 51 -6.72 12.35 -11.60
C GLN A 51 -7.34 12.15 -10.20
N VAL A 52 -6.58 11.56 -9.27
CA VAL A 52 -7.05 11.35 -7.90
C VAL A 52 -7.29 12.70 -7.20
N ALA A 53 -6.37 13.64 -7.34
CA ALA A 53 -6.54 15.00 -6.79
C ALA A 53 -7.79 15.68 -7.35
N GLY A 54 -8.00 15.61 -8.67
CA GLY A 54 -9.20 16.14 -9.30
C GLY A 54 -10.49 15.48 -8.81
N HIS A 55 -10.49 14.16 -8.59
CA HIS A 55 -11.66 13.44 -8.06
C HIS A 55 -12.00 13.86 -6.63
N PHE A 56 -10.99 14.09 -5.78
CA PHE A 56 -11.21 14.59 -4.42
C PHE A 56 -11.68 16.04 -4.40
N GLU A 57 -11.21 16.89 -5.32
CA GLU A 57 -11.68 18.26 -5.49
C GLU A 57 -13.17 18.28 -5.89
N GLU A 58 -13.55 17.52 -6.91
CA GLU A 58 -14.94 17.39 -7.35
C GLU A 58 -15.84 16.83 -6.23
N THR A 59 -15.35 15.81 -5.51
CA THR A 59 -16.07 15.22 -4.39
C THR A 59 -16.25 16.21 -3.24
N ALA A 60 -15.21 17.00 -2.91
CA ALA A 60 -15.30 18.03 -1.88
C ALA A 60 -16.34 19.10 -2.24
N GLU A 61 -16.41 19.50 -3.51
CA GLU A 61 -17.44 20.42 -3.99
C GLU A 61 -18.84 19.83 -3.83
N LEU A 62 -19.02 18.56 -4.18
CA LEU A 62 -20.30 17.86 -4.06
C LEU A 62 -20.74 17.70 -2.59
N VAL A 63 -19.81 17.34 -1.70
CA VAL A 63 -20.05 17.25 -0.25
C VAL A 63 -20.43 18.62 0.32
N ASN A 64 -19.80 19.71 -0.14
CA ASN A 64 -20.16 21.05 0.29
C ASN A 64 -21.58 21.43 -0.16
N LYS A 65 -21.95 21.15 -1.42
CA LYS A 65 -23.32 21.35 -1.94
C LYS A 65 -24.36 20.55 -1.14
N MET A 66 -24.03 19.31 -0.77
CA MET A 66 -24.89 18.48 0.09
C MET A 66 -25.04 19.11 1.48
N THR A 67 -23.94 19.57 2.07
CA THR A 67 -23.95 20.23 3.39
C THR A 67 -24.81 21.48 3.38
N GLU A 68 -24.72 22.29 2.31
CA GLU A 68 -25.55 23.48 2.15
C GLU A 68 -27.03 23.13 2.02
N SER A 69 -27.35 22.13 1.20
CA SER A 69 -28.73 21.63 1.08
C SER A 69 -29.28 21.10 2.41
N TYR A 70 -28.44 20.43 3.19
CA TYR A 70 -28.80 19.99 4.54
C TYR A 70 -29.10 21.18 5.48
N ARG A 71 -28.27 22.23 5.46
CA ARG A 71 -28.52 23.47 6.22
C ARG A 71 -29.81 24.16 5.80
N GLU A 72 -30.11 24.19 4.50
CA GLU A 72 -31.36 24.81 4.00
C GLU A 72 -32.60 24.05 4.49
N VAL A 73 -32.59 22.71 4.38
CA VAL A 73 -33.67 21.86 4.90
C VAL A 73 -33.87 22.09 6.39
N TYR A 74 -32.77 22.18 7.12
CA TYR A 74 -32.77 22.48 8.54
C TYR A 74 -33.42 23.83 8.86
N ALA A 75 -33.02 24.89 8.16
CA ALA A 75 -33.58 26.23 8.33
C ALA A 75 -35.09 26.27 8.04
N LYS A 76 -35.54 25.54 7.01
CA LYS A 76 -36.97 25.38 6.69
C LYS A 76 -37.72 24.64 7.79
N LEU A 77 -37.12 23.61 8.39
CA LEU A 77 -37.74 22.87 9.47
C LEU A 77 -37.89 23.72 10.73
N ALA A 78 -36.85 24.48 11.11
CA ALA A 78 -36.91 25.41 12.24
C ALA A 78 -37.98 26.49 12.02
N THR A 79 -38.00 27.09 10.82
CA THR A 79 -39.02 28.08 10.45
C THR A 79 -40.43 27.47 10.46
N GLY A 80 -40.58 26.26 9.92
CA GLY A 80 -41.85 25.53 9.90
C GLY A 80 -42.35 25.21 11.32
N ALA A 81 -41.47 24.77 12.22
CA ALA A 81 -41.80 24.51 13.62
C ALA A 81 -42.27 25.80 14.33
N GLN A 82 -41.64 26.94 14.06
CA GLN A 82 -42.06 28.22 14.64
C GLN A 82 -43.46 28.66 14.17
N VAL A 83 -43.81 28.39 12.90
CA VAL A 83 -45.11 28.79 12.33
C VAL A 83 -46.23 27.82 12.70
N LEU A 84 -45.95 26.52 12.77
CA LEU A 84 -46.96 25.47 12.94
C LEU A 84 -47.12 24.97 14.38
N CYS A 85 -46.14 25.14 15.27
CA CYS A 85 -46.18 24.61 16.63
C CYS A 85 -46.41 25.71 17.68
N ASP A 86 -46.98 25.33 18.82
CA ASP A 86 -47.04 26.19 20.01
C ASP A 86 -45.63 26.59 20.48
N ALA A 87 -45.51 27.76 21.12
CA ALA A 87 -44.22 28.36 21.47
C ALA A 87 -43.32 27.47 22.37
N GLU A 88 -43.92 26.59 23.17
CA GLU A 88 -43.20 25.60 23.99
C GLU A 88 -42.59 24.48 23.13
N THR A 89 -43.38 23.94 22.20
CA THR A 89 -42.97 22.88 21.26
C THR A 89 -41.96 23.40 20.24
N ALA A 90 -42.10 24.64 19.77
CA ALA A 90 -41.12 25.25 18.87
C ALA A 90 -39.73 25.38 19.52
N ARG A 91 -39.67 25.81 20.80
CA ARG A 91 -38.41 25.93 21.55
C ARG A 91 -37.74 24.60 21.85
N SER A 92 -38.52 23.54 22.11
CA SER A 92 -37.95 22.21 22.34
C SER A 92 -37.39 21.58 21.05
N ILE A 93 -38.05 21.82 19.92
CA ILE A 93 -37.55 21.42 18.59
C ILE A 93 -36.27 22.18 18.25
N GLU A 94 -36.23 23.50 18.42
CA GLU A 94 -35.03 24.31 18.15
C GLU A 94 -33.82 23.87 18.99
N SER A 95 -34.02 23.61 20.29
CA SER A 95 -32.96 23.17 21.20
C SER A 95 -32.39 21.79 20.86
N THR A 96 -33.21 20.88 20.31
CA THR A 96 -32.78 19.51 19.97
C THR A 96 -32.16 19.40 18.59
N MET A 97 -32.42 20.38 17.74
CA MET A 97 -32.05 20.34 16.34
C MET A 97 -30.68 20.99 16.05
N THR A 98 -30.15 21.86 16.92
CA THR A 98 -28.91 22.65 16.66
C THR A 98 -27.77 21.79 16.05
N PRO A 99 -27.44 21.97 14.76
CA PRO A 99 -26.47 21.09 14.10
C PRO A 99 -25.05 21.49 14.52
N GLN A 100 -24.31 20.57 15.15
CA GLN A 100 -22.87 20.71 15.45
C GLN A 100 -21.97 20.61 14.19
N LEU A 101 -22.49 20.99 13.02
CA LEU A 101 -21.77 20.93 11.74
C LEU A 101 -21.03 22.24 11.40
N THR A 102 -21.10 23.25 12.28
CA THR A 102 -20.43 24.54 12.13
C THR A 102 -19.14 24.67 12.94
N VAL A 103 -18.60 23.57 13.45
CA VAL A 103 -17.20 23.56 13.89
C VAL A 103 -16.33 23.48 12.62
N GLN A 104 -16.29 24.59 11.88
CA GLN A 104 -15.03 24.98 11.24
C GLN A 104 -14.11 25.32 12.41
N LYS A 105 -13.53 24.27 13.02
CA LYS A 105 -12.27 24.46 13.71
C LYS A 105 -11.34 24.84 12.58
N ASP A 106 -11.09 26.14 12.45
CA ASP A 106 -9.89 26.63 11.79
C ASP A 106 -8.80 25.68 12.28
N VAL A 107 -8.31 24.85 11.35
CA VAL A 107 -7.11 24.07 11.59
C VAL A 107 -6.06 25.16 11.68
N GLU A 108 -5.86 25.65 12.91
CA GLU A 108 -4.63 26.33 13.29
C GLU A 108 -3.54 25.42 12.76
N GLU A 109 -2.89 25.90 11.71
CA GLU A 109 -1.71 25.34 11.10
C GLU A 109 -0.77 25.05 12.25
N ALA A 110 -0.73 23.78 12.68
CA ALA A 110 0.25 23.33 13.64
C ALA A 110 1.59 23.73 13.02
N PRO A 111 2.41 24.56 13.69
CA PRO A 111 3.67 24.95 13.12
C PRO A 111 4.43 23.65 12.90
N VAL A 112 4.82 23.42 11.65
CA VAL A 112 5.88 22.48 11.31
C VAL A 112 7.14 22.99 12.01
N ALA A 113 7.26 22.64 13.29
CA ALA A 113 8.44 22.86 14.08
C ALA A 113 9.49 21.86 13.58
N ASP A 114 10.17 22.29 12.53
CA ASP A 114 11.61 22.06 12.39
C ASP A 114 12.29 22.67 13.62
N GLU A 115 12.33 21.95 14.75
CA GLU A 115 13.26 22.25 15.81
C GLU A 115 13.81 20.96 16.41
N THR A 116 15.09 20.78 16.12
CA THR A 116 16.08 20.05 16.89
C THR A 116 15.94 20.46 18.36
N THR A 117 15.28 19.64 19.19
CA THR A 117 15.40 19.76 20.64
C THR A 117 15.57 18.38 21.25
N THR A 118 16.80 18.17 21.68
CA THR A 118 17.29 17.15 22.57
C THR A 118 16.46 17.12 23.85
N GLU A 119 15.60 16.11 23.99
CA GLU A 119 15.29 15.48 25.28
C GLU A 119 15.40 13.95 25.11
N GLU A 120 16.30 13.37 25.90
CA GLU A 120 16.66 11.95 25.94
C GLU A 120 15.74 11.21 26.96
N PRO A 121 15.67 9.86 26.97
CA PRO A 121 14.70 9.07 26.21
C PRO A 121 13.79 8.23 27.13
N GLU A 122 12.48 8.17 26.86
CA GLU A 122 11.66 7.03 27.25
C GLU A 122 11.31 6.27 25.98
N VAL A 123 11.67 4.99 25.95
CA VAL A 123 11.78 4.15 24.75
C VAL A 123 10.39 3.88 24.16
N GLU A 124 9.87 4.82 23.38
CA GLU A 124 8.80 4.53 22.43
C GLU A 124 9.44 3.89 21.20
N ALA A 125 9.15 2.60 21.02
CA ALA A 125 9.59 1.86 19.85
C ALA A 125 9.24 2.66 18.58
N PRO A 126 10.15 2.77 17.60
CA PRO A 126 9.83 3.42 16.34
C PRO A 126 8.58 2.75 15.77
N ILE A 127 7.58 3.54 15.40
CA ILE A 127 6.41 3.06 14.67
C ILE A 127 6.92 2.53 13.33
N GLU A 128 7.27 1.25 13.29
CA GLU A 128 7.74 0.61 12.07
C GLU A 128 6.55 0.54 11.11
N PRO A 129 6.72 1.01 9.86
CA PRO A 129 5.68 0.84 8.86
C PRO A 129 5.37 -0.65 8.69
N PRO A 130 4.12 -1.02 8.35
CA PRO A 130 3.73 -2.41 8.21
C PRO A 130 4.68 -3.11 7.23
N ARG A 131 5.22 -4.24 7.66
CA ARG A 131 6.27 -5.00 6.95
C ARG A 131 5.76 -5.71 5.68
N ASP A 132 4.54 -5.39 5.26
CA ASP A 132 3.82 -5.97 4.14
C ASP A 132 4.29 -5.46 2.76
N TYR A 133 5.14 -4.44 2.73
CA TYR A 133 5.69 -3.86 1.48
C TYR A 133 7.02 -4.47 1.02
N ALA A 134 7.57 -5.47 1.72
CA ALA A 134 8.86 -6.05 1.36
C ALA A 134 8.78 -6.87 0.04
N PRO A 135 9.67 -6.65 -0.93
CA PRO A 135 9.70 -7.43 -2.16
C PRO A 135 10.02 -8.90 -1.83
N LYS A 136 9.10 -9.79 -2.19
CA LYS A 136 9.24 -11.22 -1.96
C LYS A 136 10.22 -11.83 -2.95
N LYS A 137 10.90 -12.92 -2.54
CA LYS A 137 11.70 -13.73 -3.46
C LYS A 137 10.77 -14.36 -4.51
N ALA A 138 11.28 -14.62 -5.72
CA ALA A 138 10.47 -15.12 -6.83
C ALA A 138 9.70 -16.43 -6.52
N ASP A 139 10.21 -17.24 -5.59
CA ASP A 139 9.63 -18.52 -5.20
C ASP A 139 8.71 -18.43 -3.96
N GLU A 140 8.50 -17.23 -3.42
CA GLU A 140 7.74 -17.01 -2.18
C GLU A 140 6.35 -16.42 -2.46
N ALA A 141 5.34 -17.19 -2.11
CA ALA A 141 3.95 -16.87 -2.39
C ALA A 141 3.45 -15.67 -1.55
N GLY A 142 2.58 -14.85 -2.13
CA GLY A 142 1.92 -13.72 -1.48
C GLY A 142 1.19 -14.13 -0.20
N ALA A 143 1.06 -13.22 0.79
CA ALA A 143 0.24 -13.50 1.98
C ALA A 143 -1.25 -13.64 1.62
N LEU A 144 -1.61 -13.22 0.40
CA LEU A 144 -2.92 -13.35 -0.22
C LEU A 144 -2.92 -14.42 -1.34
N SER A 145 -1.86 -15.22 -1.47
CA SER A 145 -1.86 -16.32 -2.45
C SER A 145 -2.76 -17.45 -1.97
N GLU A 146 -3.51 -18.06 -2.90
CA GLU A 146 -4.41 -19.19 -2.60
C GLU A 146 -3.67 -20.42 -2.05
N GLU A 147 -2.36 -20.49 -2.30
CA GLU A 147 -1.46 -21.55 -1.84
C GLU A 147 -0.82 -21.29 -0.45
N TYR A 148 -1.12 -20.15 0.17
CA TYR A 148 -0.58 -19.80 1.48
C TYR A 148 -1.08 -20.77 2.56
N GLY A 149 -0.14 -21.49 3.20
CA GLY A 149 -0.44 -22.51 4.21
C GLY A 149 -0.83 -23.90 3.65
N LEU A 150 -0.87 -24.10 2.32
CA LEU A 150 -1.15 -25.41 1.71
C LEU A 150 0.11 -26.26 1.48
N LYS A 151 1.28 -25.63 1.30
CA LYS A 151 2.56 -26.34 1.06
C LYS A 151 3.00 -27.22 2.24
N ASP A 152 2.59 -26.88 3.46
CA ASP A 152 2.89 -27.70 4.64
C ASP A 152 1.93 -28.89 4.81
N ARG A 153 0.69 -28.81 4.30
CA ARG A 153 -0.22 -29.98 4.29
C ARG A 153 0.22 -31.04 3.30
N ASN A 154 0.62 -30.65 2.09
CA ASN A 154 1.09 -31.62 1.08
C ASN A 154 2.40 -32.32 1.49
N LYS A 155 3.23 -31.70 2.34
CA LYS A 155 4.43 -32.35 2.89
C LYS A 155 4.10 -33.31 4.05
N ALA A 156 3.07 -33.00 4.84
CA ALA A 156 2.60 -33.87 5.92
C ALA A 156 1.83 -35.10 5.40
N GLU A 157 1.11 -34.96 4.29
CA GLU A 157 0.34 -36.05 3.68
C GLU A 157 1.23 -37.06 2.92
N ALA A 158 2.46 -36.66 2.54
CA ALA A 158 3.43 -37.54 1.89
C ALA A 158 4.13 -38.52 2.87
N ASP A 159 4.07 -38.28 4.18
CA ASP A 159 4.72 -39.12 5.20
C ASP A 159 3.75 -40.12 5.87
N THR A 160 2.44 -39.97 5.64
CA THR A 160 1.40 -40.80 6.27
C THR A 160 0.94 -42.00 5.43
N ASP A 161 1.35 -42.10 4.16
CA ASP A 161 0.86 -43.16 3.25
C ASP A 161 1.77 -44.41 3.17
N ALA A 162 2.79 -44.48 4.03
CA ALA A 162 3.68 -45.62 4.15
C ALA A 162 3.59 -46.25 5.54
N VAL A 163 2.48 -46.93 5.85
CA VAL A 163 2.44 -48.21 6.61
C VAL A 163 0.98 -48.70 6.70
N SER A 164 0.74 -49.81 6.01
CA SER A 164 -0.27 -50.84 6.30
C SER A 164 0.37 -52.18 5.88
N PRO A 165 -0.04 -53.36 6.39
CA PRO A 165 -1.20 -53.67 7.23
C PRO A 165 -0.92 -54.67 8.41
N GLU A 166 -1.99 -55.17 9.03
CA GLU A 166 -2.11 -56.34 9.93
C GLU A 166 -1.88 -56.05 11.44
N THR A 167 -2.87 -56.20 12.34
CA THR A 167 -3.43 -57.50 12.74
C THR A 167 -4.80 -57.32 13.43
N GLU A 168 -5.77 -58.09 12.94
CA GLU A 168 -6.93 -58.69 13.61
C GLU A 168 -6.93 -58.72 15.15
N LYS A 169 -8.02 -58.23 15.79
CA LYS A 169 -8.81 -58.94 16.83
C LYS A 169 -10.20 -58.31 17.03
N GLU A 170 -11.20 -59.10 16.64
CA GLU A 170 -12.52 -59.29 17.24
C GLU A 170 -12.68 -58.79 18.70
N VAL A 171 -13.69 -57.96 18.98
CA VAL A 171 -14.66 -58.11 20.09
C VAL A 171 -15.95 -57.35 19.75
N THR A 172 -17.03 -58.12 19.60
CA THR A 172 -18.43 -57.71 19.69
C THR A 172 -18.82 -57.28 21.11
N GLU A 173 -19.51 -56.16 21.31
CA GLU A 173 -20.75 -56.07 22.12
C GLU A 173 -21.30 -54.65 22.33
N LYS A 174 -22.64 -54.58 22.26
CA LYS A 174 -23.58 -53.77 23.06
C LYS A 174 -23.78 -52.25 22.80
N LYS A 175 -24.98 -52.01 22.24
CA LYS A 175 -26.14 -51.35 22.90
C LYS A 175 -26.14 -49.82 22.98
N ALA A 176 -26.94 -49.21 22.10
CA ALA A 176 -28.14 -48.43 22.45
C ALA A 176 -29.00 -48.24 21.20
#